data_AF-S0FZP4-F1
#
_entry.id   AF-S0FZP4-F1
#
_cell.length_a   1.000
_cell.length_b   1.000
_cell.length_c   1.000
_cell.angle_alpha   90.00
_cell.angle_beta   90.00
_cell.angle_gamma   90.00
#
_symmetry.space_group_name_H-M   'P 1'
#
loop_
_entity.id
_entity.type
_entity.pdbx_description
1 polymer ?
#
loop_
_entity_poly.entity_id
_entity_poly.type
_entity_poly.pdbx_seq_one_letter_code
_entity_poly.pdbx_strand_id
1 'polypeptide(L)' 'MTKIGRNQPCPCGSGEKYKKCCLNKPKSDSLPEKKRDELDVLKGLEGENDLIDRLNELKKERENYA' A
#
# COMPACT_ATOMS: atom_id res chain seq x y z
N MET A 1 26.78 -11.57 -3.83
CA MET A 1 25.43 -11.87 -4.35
C MET A 1 25.54 -12.78 -5.56
N THR A 2 25.12 -14.03 -5.43
CA THR A 2 25.12 -15.01 -6.51
C THR A 2 24.09 -14.58 -7.57
N LYS A 3 24.52 -14.28 -8.79
CA LYS A 3 23.58 -14.02 -9.90
C LYS A 3 22.80 -15.30 -10.18
N ILE A 4 21.49 -15.27 -9.95
CA ILE A 4 20.62 -16.40 -10.25
C ILE A 4 20.47 -16.58 -11.77
N GLY A 5 20.64 -17.81 -12.25
CA GLY A 5 20.47 -18.13 -13.67
C GLY A 5 19.01 -18.09 -14.11
N ARG A 6 18.74 -17.57 -15.32
CA ARG A 6 17.37 -17.44 -15.88
C ARG A 6 16.55 -18.74 -15.89
N ASN A 7 17.20 -19.89 -16.01
CA ASN A 7 16.54 -21.20 -16.06
C ASN A 7 16.49 -21.95 -14.72
N GLN A 8 17.10 -21.40 -13.65
CA GLN A 8 17.10 -21.99 -12.31
C GLN A 8 15.72 -21.87 -11.65
N PRO A 9 15.38 -22.72 -10.65
CA PRO A 9 14.17 -22.56 -9.87
C PRO A 9 14.13 -21.17 -9.20
N CYS A 10 12.94 -20.58 -9.16
CA CYS A 10 12.76 -19.24 -8.63
C CYS A 10 12.90 -19.22 -7.09
N PRO A 11 13.67 -18.29 -6.51
CA PRO A 11 13.95 -18.27 -5.07
C PRO A 11 12.76 -17.78 -4.24
N CYS A 12 11.66 -17.35 -4.89
CA CYS A 12 10.40 -17.04 -4.21
C CYS A 12 9.59 -18.28 -3.81
N GLY A 13 10.05 -19.49 -4.16
CA GLY A 13 9.37 -20.74 -3.81
C GLY A 13 8.23 -21.14 -4.72
N SER A 14 8.03 -20.48 -5.88
CA SER A 14 6.95 -20.83 -6.80
C SER A 14 7.11 -22.16 -7.53
N GLY A 15 8.32 -22.76 -7.50
CA GLY A 15 8.67 -23.95 -8.28
C GLY A 15 8.90 -23.69 -9.78
N GLU A 16 8.65 -22.47 -10.26
CA GLU A 16 8.86 -22.10 -11.66
C GLU A 16 10.31 -21.70 -11.96
N LYS A 17 10.70 -21.67 -13.24
CA LYS A 17 11.99 -21.10 -13.66
C LYS A 17 12.01 -19.60 -13.39
N TYR A 18 13.14 -19.05 -12.94
CA TYR A 18 13.30 -17.63 -12.62
C TYR A 18 12.83 -16.70 -13.75
N LYS A 19 13.12 -17.05 -15.01
CA LYS A 19 12.67 -16.30 -16.20
C LYS A 19 11.15 -16.28 -16.42
N LYS A 20 10.43 -17.28 -15.93
CA LYS A 20 8.96 -17.36 -16.05
C LYS A 20 8.23 -16.78 -14.85
N CYS A 21 8.96 -16.49 -13.77
CA CYS A 21 8.41 -15.98 -12.52
C CYS A 21 8.93 -14.55 -12.27
N CYS A 22 9.74 -14.35 -11.23
CA CYS A 22 10.17 -13.02 -10.76
C CYS A 22 10.91 -12.16 -11.79
N LEU A 23 11.57 -12.74 -12.81
CA LEU A 23 12.28 -11.95 -13.82
C LEU A 23 11.36 -11.22 -14.80
N ASN A 24 10.23 -11.85 -15.15
CA ASN A 24 9.24 -11.30 -16.09
C ASN A 24 8.04 -10.68 -15.37
N LYS A 25 7.99 -10.77 -14.03
CA LYS A 25 6.94 -10.11 -13.27
C LYS A 25 7.08 -8.60 -13.52
N PRO A 26 6.04 -7.92 -14.04
CA PRO A 26 6.10 -6.48 -14.21
C PRO A 26 6.44 -5.89 -12.84
N LYS A 27 7.57 -5.18 -12.75
CA LYS A 27 7.88 -4.44 -11.54
C LYS A 27 6.73 -3.45 -11.37
N SER A 28 6.01 -3.55 -10.26
CA SER A 28 4.98 -2.59 -9.88
C SER A 28 5.53 -1.16 -9.71
N ASP A 29 6.85 -0.98 -9.87
CA ASP A 29 7.55 0.30 -9.84
C ASP A 29 7.35 1.14 -11.12
N SER A 30 6.71 0.59 -12.16
CA SER A 30 6.25 1.37 -13.31
C SER A 30 4.74 1.61 -13.25
N LEU A 31 4.22 2.02 -12.09
CA LEU A 31 3.06 2.91 -12.12
C LEU A 31 3.53 4.17 -12.86
N PRO A 32 2.88 4.60 -13.96
CA PRO A 32 3.25 5.85 -14.61
C PRO A 32 3.22 6.95 -13.54
N GLU A 33 4.26 7.78 -13.46
CA GLU A 33 4.41 8.83 -12.43
C GLU A 33 3.14 9.69 -12.29
N LYS A 34 2.36 9.81 -13.37
CA LYS A 34 1.07 10.50 -13.48
C LYS A 34 -0.08 9.89 -12.67
N LYS A 35 0.08 8.72 -12.02
CA LYS A 35 -0.90 8.18 -11.07
C LYS A 35 -0.64 8.61 -9.62
N ARG A 36 0.44 9.34 -9.36
CA ARG A 36 0.66 9.96 -8.04
C ARG A 36 -0.38 11.06 -7.82
N ASP A 37 -0.61 11.90 -8.82
CA ASP A 37 -1.59 12.99 -8.73
C ASP A 37 -3.04 12.48 -8.52
N GLU A 38 -3.46 11.42 -9.22
CA GLU A 38 -4.80 10.84 -9.04
C GLU A 38 -4.94 10.09 -7.69
N LEU A 39 -3.87 9.47 -7.20
CA LEU A 39 -3.83 8.82 -5.88
C LEU A 39 -3.76 9.84 -4.74
N ASP A 40 -3.14 10.99 -4.97
CA ASP A 40 -3.04 12.10 -4.03
C ASP A 40 -4.34 12.91 -3.97
N VAL A 41 -5.11 13.03 -5.07
CA VAL A 41 -6.48 13.58 -5.04
C VAL A 41 -7.42 12.68 -4.22
N LEU A 42 -7.25 11.36 -4.26
CA LEU A 42 -8.03 10.44 -3.41
C LEU A 42 -7.63 10.46 -1.93
N LYS A 43 -6.37 10.83 -1.65
CA LYS A 43 -5.81 11.00 -0.30
C LYS A 43 -5.95 12.42 0.24
N GLY A 44 -6.50 13.35 -0.54
CA GLY A 44 -6.77 14.75 -0.17
C GLY A 44 -8.00 14.95 0.73
N LEU A 45 -8.44 13.90 1.43
CA LEU A 45 -9.27 14.06 2.62
C LEU A 45 -8.34 14.10 3.82
N GLU A 46 -7.69 15.24 4.03
CA GLU A 46 -7.13 15.58 5.34
C GLU A 46 -8.29 15.66 6.33
N GLY A 47 -8.54 14.53 6.99
CA GLY A 47 -9.57 14.35 8.00
C GLY A 47 -9.22 13.10 8.77
N GLU A 48 -8.37 13.26 9.78
CA GLU A 48 -8.13 12.23 10.79
C GLU A 48 -9.49 11.77 11.32
N ASN A 49 -9.81 10.49 11.12
CA ASN A 49 -10.92 9.74 11.72
C ASN A 49 -12.04 10.60 12.36
N ASP A 50 -12.98 11.08 11.55
CA ASP A 50 -14.21 11.79 11.94
C ASP A 50 -14.95 11.17 13.16
N LEU A 51 -14.87 9.84 13.29
CA LEU A 51 -15.43 9.11 14.42
C LEU A 51 -14.75 9.43 15.76
N ILE A 52 -13.43 9.63 15.79
CA ILE A 52 -12.67 9.95 17.00
C ILE A 52 -13.04 11.35 17.48
N ASP A 53 -13.10 12.31 16.56
CA ASP A 53 -13.50 13.68 16.87
C ASP A 53 -14.93 13.73 17.41
N ARG A 54 -15.85 13.02 16.76
CA ARG A 54 -17.22 12.90 17.26
C ARG A 54 -17.33 12.21 18.62
N LEU A 55 -16.50 11.19 18.88
CA LEU A 55 -16.42 10.54 20.19
C LEU A 55 -15.91 11.49 21.27
N ASN A 56 -14.95 12.36 20.93
CA ASN A 56 -14.40 13.34 21.84
C ASN A 56 -15.41 14.45 22.14
N GLU A 57 -16.17 14.91 21.16
CA GLU A 57 -17.26 15.87 21.34
C GLU A 57 -18.37 15.31 22.26
N LEU A 58 -18.85 14.09 22.01
CA LEU A 58 -19.86 13.45 22.86
C LEU A 58 -19.40 13.25 24.32
N LYS A 59 -18.11 12.96 24.52
CA LYS A 59 -17.54 12.86 25.87
C LYS A 59 -17.54 14.20 26.59
N LYS A 60 -17.14 15.28 25.90
CA LYS A 60 -17.16 16.65 26.45
C LYS A 60 -18.56 17.08 26.84
N GLU A 61 -19.56 16.81 25.99
CA GLU A 61 -20.95 17.10 26.30
C GLU A 61 -21.40 16.38 27.57
N ARG A 62 -21.11 15.08 27.69
CA ARG A 62 -21.47 14.28 28.87
C ARG A 62 -20.85 14.83 30.17
N GLU A 63 -19.63 15.35 30.13
CA GLU A 63 -18.96 15.94 31.28
C GLU A 63 -19.57 17.30 31.68
N ASN A 64 -20.09 18.08 30.73
CA ASN A 64 -20.73 19.38 31.01
C ASN A 64 -22.11 19.25 31.67
N TYR A 65 -22.75 18.09 31.57
CA TYR A 65 -24.04 17.80 32.20
C TYR A 65 -23.92 16.96 33.48
N ALA A 66 -22.70 16.72 33.98
CA ALA A 66 -22.41 16.02 35.24
C ALA A 66 -22.00 17.02 36.33
#